data_AF-M2LBK7-F1
#
_entry.id   AF-M2LBK7-F1
#
_cell.length_a   1.000
_cell.length_b   1.000
_cell.length_c   1.000
_cell.angle_alpha   90.00
_cell.angle_beta   90.00
_cell.angle_gamma   90.00
#
_symmetry.space_group_name_H-M   'P 1'
#
loop_
_entity.id
_entity.type
_entity.pdbx_description
1 polymer ?
#
loop_
_entity_poly.entity_id
_entity_poly.type
_entity_poly.pdbx_seq_one_letter_code
_entity_poly.pdbx_strand_id
1 'polypeptide(L)'
;LYLAYGSNLSNETFRGNRGIKPISQINVQVPSLRLTFDLPGIPYSEPCFANNEKTPLLTHAWQQKGPYRKDRWHKGLIGVVYEVTAEDYAHIIATEGGGSAYHDIEVDCHPFVSTDPSSPVPQNPTLPAFKSHTLFAPAAPPGQDPPKYGGRLQRPDTSYAQPSARYLKLIADGAAELGLPYEYQDYLHSIRPFTVTSNKQRVGQYVLLSVWLPIVVLVFMMIRMFEDEDGRLPQWMAEFSGAVFKGVWSSYDAFFKPMFGDGERSIAD
;
A
#
# COMPACT_ATOMS: atom_id res chain seq x y z
N LEU A 1 -18.93 1.71 5.36
CA LEU A 1 -18.37 0.60 4.55
C LEU A 1 -16.94 0.94 4.20
N TYR A 2 -16.00 0.03 4.47
CA TYR A 2 -14.57 0.22 4.25
C TYR A 2 -14.02 -0.85 3.32
N LEU A 3 -13.41 -0.45 2.21
CA LEU A 3 -12.78 -1.32 1.23
C LEU A 3 -11.31 -1.54 1.62
N ALA A 4 -10.96 -2.79 1.90
CA ALA A 4 -9.59 -3.23 2.09
C ALA A 4 -9.03 -3.87 0.81
N TYR A 5 -7.80 -3.53 0.47
CA TYR A 5 -7.05 -4.10 -0.66
C TYR A 5 -5.57 -4.39 -0.36
N GLY A 6 -5.07 -3.95 0.79
CA GLY A 6 -3.69 -4.14 1.25
C GLY A 6 -3.61 -5.08 2.45
N SER A 7 -2.78 -4.75 3.44
CA SER A 7 -2.62 -5.55 4.66
C SER A 7 -3.91 -5.78 5.44
N ASN A 8 -4.93 -4.94 5.26
CA ASN A 8 -6.25 -5.08 5.92
C ASN A 8 -7.09 -6.23 5.37
N LEU A 9 -6.61 -6.93 4.35
CA LEU A 9 -7.14 -8.24 3.97
C LEU A 9 -6.78 -9.31 5.00
N SER A 10 -5.63 -9.20 5.68
CA SER A 10 -5.19 -10.23 6.63
C SER A 10 -5.95 -10.13 7.96
N ASN A 11 -6.43 -11.26 8.46
CA ASN A 11 -7.00 -11.37 9.81
C ASN A 11 -5.98 -10.97 10.88
N GLU A 12 -4.69 -11.31 10.72
CA GLU A 12 -3.61 -10.90 11.62
C GLU A 12 -3.59 -9.38 11.79
N THR A 13 -3.74 -8.64 10.69
CA THR A 13 -3.64 -7.18 10.72
C THR A 13 -4.96 -6.53 11.11
N PHE A 14 -6.07 -6.93 10.48
CA PHE A 14 -7.36 -6.25 10.64
C PHE A 14 -8.05 -6.64 11.95
N ARG A 15 -8.13 -7.94 12.25
CA ARG A 15 -8.81 -8.45 13.45
C ARG A 15 -7.88 -8.59 14.65
N GLY A 16 -6.62 -8.99 14.40
CA GLY A 16 -5.60 -9.20 15.44
C GLY A 16 -5.04 -7.88 15.95
N ASN A 17 -4.08 -7.31 15.20
CA ASN A 17 -3.32 -6.15 15.62
C ASN A 17 -4.17 -4.89 15.86
N ARG A 18 -5.24 -4.69 15.07
CA ARG A 18 -6.16 -3.55 15.24
C ARG A 18 -7.40 -3.85 16.08
N GLY A 19 -7.69 -5.12 16.37
CA GLY A 19 -8.87 -5.48 17.16
C GLY A 19 -10.23 -5.23 16.48
N ILE A 20 -10.28 -4.92 15.18
CA ILE A 20 -11.51 -4.58 14.47
C ILE A 20 -12.33 -5.84 14.23
N LYS A 21 -13.63 -5.77 14.55
CA LYS A 21 -14.58 -6.86 14.34
C LYS A 21 -15.63 -6.44 13.31
N PRO A 22 -15.45 -6.77 12.02
CA PRO A 22 -16.43 -6.40 11.00
C PRO A 22 -17.78 -7.07 11.28
N ILE A 23 -18.85 -6.30 11.12
CA ILE A 23 -20.25 -6.70 11.24
C ILE A 23 -20.61 -7.67 10.11
N SER A 24 -20.17 -7.33 8.90
CA SER A 24 -20.28 -8.17 7.71
C SER A 24 -19.12 -7.88 6.75
N GLN A 25 -18.93 -8.75 5.76
CA GLN A 25 -17.90 -8.58 4.73
C GLN A 25 -18.34 -9.15 3.39
N ILE A 26 -17.87 -8.56 2.30
CA ILE A 26 -18.16 -9.03 0.93
C ILE A 26 -16.98 -8.79 0.00
N ASN A 27 -16.64 -9.81 -0.81
CA ASN A 27 -15.58 -9.72 -1.81
C ASN A 27 -16.08 -8.91 -3.01
N VAL A 28 -15.28 -7.96 -3.48
CA VAL A 28 -15.66 -7.03 -4.53
C VAL A 28 -14.57 -6.85 -5.59
N GLN A 29 -15.02 -6.41 -6.76
CA GLN A 29 -14.22 -5.87 -7.85
C GLN A 29 -14.49 -4.37 -7.98
N VAL A 30 -13.44 -3.58 -8.16
CA VAL A 30 -13.50 -2.13 -8.37
C VAL A 30 -12.79 -1.79 -9.69
N PRO A 31 -13.52 -1.75 -10.83
CA PRO A 31 -12.92 -1.55 -12.15
C PRO A 31 -12.21 -0.19 -12.33
N SER A 32 -12.65 0.82 -11.57
CA SER A 32 -12.11 2.18 -11.63
C SER A 32 -10.74 2.33 -10.96
N LEU A 33 -10.28 1.32 -10.20
CA LEU A 33 -9.00 1.32 -9.50
C LEU A 33 -8.11 0.14 -9.92
N ARG A 34 -6.81 0.25 -9.66
CA ARG A 34 -5.81 -0.83 -9.77
C ARG A 34 -4.94 -0.87 -8.53
N LEU A 35 -4.52 -2.06 -8.09
CA LEU A 35 -3.51 -2.23 -7.04
C LEU A 35 -2.13 -1.79 -7.54
N THR A 36 -1.44 -0.98 -6.76
CA THR A 36 -0.04 -0.59 -6.99
C THR A 36 0.80 -0.87 -5.75
N PHE A 37 2.12 -0.91 -5.93
CA PHE A 37 3.10 -1.03 -4.84
C PHE A 37 4.12 0.10 -4.95
N ASP A 38 3.64 1.31 -4.70
CA ASP A 38 4.36 2.54 -4.99
C ASP A 38 4.37 3.53 -3.82
N LEU A 39 3.69 3.23 -2.71
CA LEU A 39 3.83 4.02 -1.49
C LEU A 39 5.19 3.69 -0.83
N PRO A 40 6.12 4.64 -0.69
CA PRO A 40 7.45 4.34 -0.17
C PRO A 40 7.42 4.03 1.32
N GLY A 41 8.12 2.99 1.74
CA GLY A 41 8.38 2.67 3.13
C GLY A 41 9.82 3.01 3.53
N ILE A 42 10.53 2.05 4.11
CA ILE A 42 11.94 2.18 4.54
C ILE A 42 12.83 1.29 3.67
N PRO A 43 13.86 1.84 3.00
CA PRO A 43 14.79 1.05 2.19
C PRO A 43 15.43 -0.11 2.96
N TYR A 44 15.75 -1.19 2.25
CA TYR A 44 16.30 -2.45 2.77
C TYR A 44 15.40 -3.25 3.72
N SER A 45 14.26 -2.73 4.18
CA SER A 45 13.36 -3.44 5.09
C SER A 45 12.00 -3.65 4.45
N GLU A 46 11.24 -2.56 4.29
CA GLU A 46 9.91 -2.55 3.67
C GLU A 46 9.88 -1.44 2.64
N PRO A 47 10.43 -1.66 1.44
CA PRO A 47 10.73 -0.55 0.55
C PRO A 47 9.49 0.14 0.00
N CYS A 48 8.41 -0.61 -0.19
CA CYS A 48 7.12 -0.04 -0.55
C CYS A 48 5.93 -0.86 -0.03
N PHE A 49 4.78 -0.19 0.04
CA PHE A 49 3.49 -0.69 0.47
C PHE A 49 2.44 -0.57 -0.64
N ALA A 50 1.30 -1.23 -0.42
CA ALA A 50 0.20 -1.22 -1.36
C ALA A 50 -0.48 0.16 -1.41
N ASN A 51 -0.88 0.56 -2.59
CA ASN A 51 -1.72 1.72 -2.85
C ASN A 51 -2.66 1.38 -4.00
N ASN A 52 -3.48 2.34 -4.42
CA ASN A 52 -4.27 2.19 -5.63
C ASN A 52 -4.03 3.36 -6.60
N GLU A 53 -4.42 3.17 -7.84
CA GLU A 53 -4.38 4.18 -8.90
C GLU A 53 -5.67 4.11 -9.74
N LYS A 54 -6.17 5.25 -10.21
CA LYS A 54 -7.39 5.30 -11.04
C LYS A 54 -7.12 4.74 -12.45
N THR A 55 -7.83 3.69 -12.84
CA THR A 55 -7.74 3.03 -14.15
C THR A 55 -7.91 3.99 -15.34
N PRO A 56 -8.84 4.99 -15.34
CA PRO A 56 -8.99 5.93 -16.46
C PRO A 56 -7.76 6.83 -16.73
N LEU A 57 -6.86 6.99 -15.76
CA LEU A 57 -5.61 7.74 -15.93
C LEU A 57 -4.54 6.95 -16.71
N LEU A 58 -4.80 5.66 -17.00
CA LEU A 58 -3.92 4.77 -17.78
C LEU A 58 -4.18 4.83 -19.30
N THR A 59 -4.79 5.91 -19.81
CA THR A 59 -4.95 6.13 -21.28
C THR A 59 -3.62 6.19 -22.03
N HIS A 60 -2.49 6.33 -21.33
CA HIS A 60 -1.17 6.07 -21.87
C HIS A 60 -0.78 4.60 -21.74
N ALA A 61 -1.09 3.85 -22.81
CA ALA A 61 -0.46 2.61 -23.25
C ALA A 61 0.20 1.76 -22.14
N TRP A 62 -0.44 0.63 -21.83
CA TRP A 62 0.12 -0.51 -21.11
C TRP A 62 1.42 -0.99 -21.75
N GLN A 63 2.52 -0.30 -21.49
CA GLN A 63 3.85 -0.81 -21.75
C GLN A 63 4.22 -1.62 -20.52
N GLN A 64 4.27 -2.95 -20.68
CA GLN A 64 4.95 -3.79 -19.70
C GLN A 64 6.38 -3.27 -19.59
N LYS A 65 6.65 -2.44 -18.56
CA LYS A 65 7.97 -1.89 -18.29
C LYS A 65 8.83 -2.99 -17.68
N GLY A 66 9.40 -3.81 -18.56
CA GLY A 66 10.35 -4.84 -18.21
C GLY A 66 9.74 -6.12 -17.61
N PRO A 67 10.60 -7.02 -17.10
CA PRO A 67 10.21 -8.39 -16.76
C PRO A 67 9.45 -8.52 -15.42
N TYR A 68 9.23 -7.43 -14.69
CA TYR A 68 8.63 -7.49 -13.35
C TYR A 68 7.10 -7.60 -13.45
N ARG A 69 6.51 -8.55 -12.73
CA ARG A 69 5.15 -9.03 -12.96
C ARG A 69 4.05 -8.23 -12.25
N LYS A 70 4.40 -7.23 -11.44
CA LYS A 70 3.43 -6.53 -10.58
C LYS A 70 2.34 -5.78 -11.35
N ASP A 71 2.64 -5.31 -12.56
CA ASP A 71 1.70 -4.55 -13.39
C ASP A 71 0.85 -5.43 -14.35
N ARG A 72 0.86 -6.76 -14.18
CA ARG A 72 0.14 -7.68 -15.07
C ARG A 72 -1.37 -7.76 -14.84
N TRP A 73 -1.84 -7.37 -13.66
CA TRP A 73 -3.27 -7.42 -13.35
C TRP A 73 -4.02 -6.23 -13.96
N HIS A 74 -5.10 -6.52 -14.70
CA HIS A 74 -5.84 -5.53 -15.49
C HIS A 74 -7.37 -5.66 -15.38
N LYS A 75 -7.86 -6.41 -14.39
CA LYS A 75 -9.31 -6.61 -14.16
C LYS A 75 -9.86 -5.69 -13.05
N GLY A 76 -9.23 -4.54 -12.84
CA GLY A 76 -9.55 -3.63 -11.73
C GLY A 76 -9.04 -4.12 -10.38
N LEU A 77 -9.23 -3.34 -9.32
CA LEU A 77 -8.81 -3.70 -7.97
C LEU A 77 -9.73 -4.79 -7.43
N ILE A 78 -9.15 -5.82 -6.80
CA ILE A 78 -9.89 -6.84 -6.05
C ILE A 78 -9.65 -6.59 -4.57
N GLY A 79 -10.71 -6.65 -3.77
CA GLY A 79 -10.62 -6.42 -2.34
C GLY A 79 -11.86 -6.92 -1.61
N VAL A 80 -11.95 -6.55 -0.34
CA VAL A 80 -13.09 -6.90 0.52
C VAL A 80 -13.65 -5.63 1.13
N VAL A 81 -14.96 -5.45 1.01
CA VAL A 81 -15.65 -4.42 1.77
C VAL A 81 -16.07 -5.00 3.11
N TYR A 82 -15.66 -4.32 4.17
CA TYR A 82 -16.09 -4.56 5.53
C TYR A 82 -17.18 -3.56 5.93
N GLU A 83 -18.24 -4.08 6.54
CA GLU A 83 -19.13 -3.28 7.36
C GLU A 83 -18.54 -3.19 8.77
N VAL A 84 -18.27 -1.97 9.22
CA VAL A 84 -17.60 -1.69 10.50
C VAL A 84 -18.38 -0.61 11.25
N THR A 85 -18.20 -0.55 12.56
CA THR A 85 -18.78 0.53 13.38
C THR A 85 -18.12 1.88 13.02
N ALA A 86 -18.76 2.99 13.38
CA ALA A 86 -18.15 4.31 13.20
C ALA A 86 -16.85 4.47 14.01
N GLU A 87 -16.79 3.87 15.21
CA GLU A 87 -15.61 3.85 16.06
C GLU A 87 -14.46 3.06 15.41
N ASP A 88 -14.75 1.86 14.90
CA ASP A 88 -13.77 1.06 14.16
C ASP A 88 -13.30 1.79 12.88
N TYR A 89 -14.19 2.49 12.19
CA TYR A 89 -13.84 3.27 11.01
C TYR A 89 -12.86 4.40 11.36
N ALA A 90 -13.15 5.19 12.40
CA ALA A 90 -12.23 6.21 12.89
C ALA A 90 -10.87 5.60 13.29
N HIS A 91 -10.88 4.45 13.96
CA HIS A 91 -9.66 3.72 14.31
C HIS A 91 -8.85 3.25 13.08
N ILE A 92 -9.52 2.81 12.01
CA ILE A 92 -8.86 2.47 10.74
C ILE A 92 -8.16 3.71 10.16
N ILE A 93 -8.90 4.81 10.00
CA ILE A 93 -8.37 6.06 9.43
C ILE A 93 -7.13 6.53 10.22
N ALA A 94 -7.21 6.50 11.55
CA ALA A 94 -6.12 6.89 12.41
C ALA A 94 -4.87 6.01 12.24
N THR A 95 -5.06 4.68 12.19
CA THR A 95 -3.94 3.74 12.12
C THR A 95 -3.33 3.57 10.74
N GLU A 96 -4.05 3.90 9.67
CA GLU A 96 -3.52 3.90 8.29
C GLU A 96 -2.81 5.22 7.93
N GLY A 97 -2.82 6.21 8.84
CA GLY A 97 -2.28 7.53 8.60
C GLY A 97 -3.15 8.38 7.66
N GLY A 98 -4.46 8.14 7.65
CA GLY A 98 -5.45 8.91 6.90
C GLY A 98 -5.40 10.37 7.34
N GLY A 99 -4.82 11.22 6.50
CA GLY A 99 -4.51 12.62 6.85
C GLY A 99 -3.05 13.02 6.57
N SER A 100 -2.12 12.07 6.48
CA SER A 100 -0.71 12.35 6.15
C SER A 100 -0.36 12.04 4.68
N ALA A 101 -0.70 10.84 4.21
CA ALA A 101 -0.41 10.38 2.85
C ALA A 101 -1.64 9.83 2.09
N TYR A 102 -2.60 9.22 2.80
CA TYR A 102 -3.84 8.71 2.21
C TYR A 102 -5.00 9.70 2.38
N HIS A 103 -5.78 9.86 1.31
CA HIS A 103 -7.10 10.47 1.33
C HIS A 103 -8.17 9.39 1.39
N ASP A 104 -9.23 9.67 2.15
CA ASP A 104 -10.47 8.91 2.08
C ASP A 104 -11.23 9.29 0.79
N ILE A 105 -11.49 8.30 -0.05
CA ILE A 105 -12.26 8.45 -1.29
C ILE A 105 -13.40 7.42 -1.33
N GLU A 106 -14.51 7.83 -1.94
CA GLU A 106 -15.63 6.93 -2.20
C GLU A 106 -15.49 6.27 -3.59
N VAL A 107 -15.73 4.96 -3.66
CA VAL A 107 -15.61 4.17 -4.90
C VAL A 107 -16.79 3.21 -5.10
N ASP A 108 -17.08 2.94 -6.37
CA ASP A 108 -18.08 1.96 -6.79
C ASP A 108 -17.52 0.54 -6.68
N CYS A 109 -18.08 -0.25 -5.76
CA CYS A 109 -17.70 -1.63 -5.50
C CYS A 109 -18.74 -2.58 -6.08
N HIS A 110 -18.30 -3.53 -6.91
CA HIS A 110 -19.17 -4.53 -7.49
C HIS A 110 -18.96 -5.89 -6.81
N PRO A 111 -20.01 -6.50 -6.21
CA PRO A 111 -19.89 -7.82 -5.64
C PRO A 111 -19.67 -8.89 -6.72
N PHE A 112 -18.99 -9.98 -6.35
CA PHE A 112 -18.91 -11.16 -7.21
C PHE A 112 -20.24 -11.91 -7.25
N VAL A 113 -20.56 -12.47 -8.43
CA VAL A 113 -21.77 -13.30 -8.62
C VAL A 113 -21.70 -14.60 -7.82
N SER A 114 -20.50 -15.17 -7.72
CA SER A 114 -20.22 -16.42 -7.02
C SER A 114 -19.25 -16.17 -5.89
N THR A 115 -19.45 -16.85 -4.77
CA THR A 115 -18.50 -16.92 -3.66
C THR A 115 -17.48 -18.04 -3.83
N ASP A 116 -17.61 -18.87 -4.87
CA ASP A 116 -16.65 -19.92 -5.21
C ASP A 116 -15.35 -19.27 -5.75
N PRO A 117 -14.21 -19.39 -5.06
CA PRO A 117 -12.94 -18.80 -5.48
C PRO A 117 -12.42 -19.35 -6.81
N SER A 118 -12.90 -20.50 -7.27
CA SER A 118 -12.53 -21.05 -8.59
C SER A 118 -13.21 -20.33 -9.76
N SER A 119 -14.22 -19.50 -9.49
CA SER A 119 -14.88 -18.68 -10.50
C SER A 119 -13.91 -17.64 -11.06
N PRO A 120 -13.79 -17.47 -12.39
CA PRO A 120 -12.89 -16.50 -12.99
C PRO A 120 -13.31 -15.07 -12.66
N VAL A 121 -12.34 -14.16 -12.56
CA VAL A 121 -12.65 -12.73 -12.39
C VAL A 121 -13.13 -12.19 -13.74
N PRO A 122 -14.34 -11.60 -13.83
CA PRO A 122 -14.82 -11.03 -15.08
C PRO A 122 -14.02 -9.76 -15.43
N GLN A 123 -13.85 -9.47 -16.72
CA GLN A 123 -13.21 -8.20 -17.13
C GLN A 123 -14.08 -6.99 -16.76
N ASN A 124 -15.40 -7.15 -16.83
CA ASN A 124 -16.39 -6.16 -16.44
C ASN A 124 -17.38 -6.81 -15.47
N PRO A 125 -17.58 -6.28 -14.25
CA PRO A 125 -18.55 -6.82 -13.32
C PRO A 125 -19.98 -6.64 -13.84
N THR A 126 -20.83 -7.61 -13.55
CA THR A 126 -22.23 -7.64 -14.01
C THR A 126 -23.25 -7.21 -12.96
N LEU A 127 -22.90 -7.34 -11.67
CA LEU A 127 -23.79 -6.94 -10.58
C LEU A 127 -23.77 -5.42 -10.36
N PRO A 128 -24.88 -4.82 -9.90
CA PRO A 128 -24.92 -3.41 -9.52
C PRO A 128 -23.86 -3.07 -8.48
N ALA A 129 -23.29 -1.87 -8.59
CA ALA A 129 -22.35 -1.37 -7.61
C ALA A 129 -23.04 -0.86 -6.34
N PHE A 130 -22.29 -0.81 -5.25
CA PHE A 130 -22.59 -0.02 -4.06
C PHE A 130 -21.36 0.82 -3.68
N LYS A 131 -21.57 1.87 -2.89
CA LYS A 131 -20.50 2.78 -2.47
C LYS A 131 -19.76 2.26 -1.25
N SER A 132 -18.43 2.37 -1.27
CA SER A 132 -17.59 2.14 -0.11
C SER A 132 -16.47 3.16 -0.06
N HIS A 133 -16.04 3.50 1.15
CA HIS A 133 -14.84 4.29 1.35
C HIS A 133 -13.59 3.43 1.20
N THR A 134 -12.51 4.03 0.73
CA THR A 134 -11.19 3.43 0.64
C THR A 134 -10.13 4.50 0.84
N LEU A 135 -8.95 4.10 1.29
CA LEU A 135 -7.80 4.98 1.34
C LEU A 135 -7.08 5.01 -0.01
N PHE A 136 -6.63 6.19 -0.43
CA PHE A 136 -5.87 6.39 -1.66
C PHE A 136 -4.80 7.47 -1.47
N ALA A 137 -3.54 7.15 -1.79
CA ALA A 137 -2.43 8.10 -1.71
C ALA A 137 -2.09 8.62 -3.13
N PRO A 138 -2.59 9.79 -3.55
CA PRO A 138 -2.42 10.28 -4.91
C PRO A 138 -0.96 10.51 -5.24
N ALA A 139 -0.54 10.02 -6.39
CA ALA A 139 0.71 10.41 -7.01
C ALA A 139 0.55 11.79 -7.66
N ALA A 140 1.61 12.59 -7.66
CA ALA A 140 1.68 13.78 -8.50
C ALA A 140 1.71 13.36 -9.98
N PRO A 141 1.04 14.10 -10.88
CA PRO A 141 1.10 13.83 -12.32
C PRO A 141 2.54 13.85 -12.85
N PRO A 142 2.86 13.06 -13.90
CA PRO A 142 4.18 13.09 -14.50
C PRO A 142 4.61 14.51 -14.89
N GLY A 143 5.80 14.92 -14.46
CA GLY A 143 6.35 16.25 -14.75
C GLY A 143 5.89 17.37 -13.81
N GLN A 144 5.07 17.06 -12.79
CA GLN A 144 4.77 17.98 -11.70
C GLN A 144 5.54 17.57 -10.45
N ASP A 145 6.09 18.56 -9.74
CA ASP A 145 6.69 18.32 -8.44
C ASP A 145 5.62 17.86 -7.44
N PRO A 146 5.91 16.86 -6.58
CA PRO A 146 5.03 16.54 -5.48
C PRO A 146 4.82 17.77 -4.59
N PRO A 147 3.70 17.85 -3.86
CA PRO A 147 3.40 19.00 -3.01
C PRO A 147 4.57 19.38 -2.11
N LYS A 148 4.90 20.68 -2.05
CA LYS A 148 6.00 21.18 -1.20
C LYS A 148 5.77 20.85 0.28
N TYR A 149 4.50 20.90 0.71
CA TYR A 149 4.05 20.64 2.07
C TYR A 149 3.01 19.53 2.07
N GLY A 150 3.16 18.56 2.97
CA GLY A 150 2.28 17.38 3.07
C GLY A 150 2.29 16.48 1.83
N GLY A 151 1.45 15.45 1.86
CA GLY A 151 1.25 14.53 0.73
C GLY A 151 2.26 13.39 0.65
N ARG A 152 1.99 12.48 -0.30
CA ARG A 152 2.77 11.26 -0.51
C ARG A 152 4.18 11.58 -1.01
N LEU A 153 5.19 11.00 -0.36
CA LEU A 153 6.53 10.88 -0.96
C LEU A 153 6.43 10.02 -2.22
N GLN A 154 6.93 10.52 -3.34
CA GLN A 154 6.90 9.83 -4.62
C GLN A 154 8.33 9.51 -5.09
N ARG A 155 8.59 8.24 -5.40
CA ARG A 155 9.84 7.81 -6.03
C ARG A 155 9.81 8.17 -7.53
N PRO A 156 10.96 8.40 -8.17
CA PRO A 156 11.03 8.78 -9.59
C PRO A 156 10.32 7.79 -10.53
N ASP A 157 10.44 6.49 -10.25
CA ASP A 157 9.72 5.43 -10.95
C ASP A 157 8.84 4.68 -9.93
N THR A 158 7.53 4.92 -9.99
CA THR A 158 6.52 4.30 -9.12
C THR A 158 6.44 2.78 -9.33
N SER A 159 6.91 2.27 -10.47
CA SER A 159 6.95 0.84 -10.79
C SER A 159 8.28 0.17 -10.40
N TYR A 160 9.26 0.90 -9.89
CA TYR A 160 10.60 0.33 -9.64
C TYR A 160 10.67 -0.61 -8.44
N ALA A 161 10.15 -0.16 -7.29
CA ALA A 161 10.35 -0.82 -6.00
C ALA A 161 9.59 -2.15 -5.87
N GLN A 162 10.12 -3.03 -5.03
CA GLN A 162 9.52 -4.31 -4.66
C GLN A 162 9.03 -4.26 -3.21
N PRO A 163 7.79 -4.72 -2.92
CA PRO A 163 7.32 -4.86 -1.56
C PRO A 163 8.07 -5.98 -0.82
N SER A 164 8.13 -5.91 0.51
CA SER A 164 8.81 -6.95 1.32
C SER A 164 8.08 -8.30 1.23
N ALA A 165 8.81 -9.40 1.44
CA ALA A 165 8.21 -10.74 1.54
C ALA A 165 7.17 -10.83 2.66
N ARG A 166 7.46 -10.19 3.80
CA ARG A 166 6.54 -10.11 4.94
C ARG A 166 5.23 -9.40 4.56
N TYR A 167 5.32 -8.27 3.88
CA TYR A 167 4.13 -7.50 3.49
C TYR A 167 3.30 -8.20 2.42
N LEU A 168 3.94 -8.79 1.41
CA LEU A 168 3.23 -9.60 0.41
C LEU A 168 2.54 -10.81 1.04
N LYS A 169 3.15 -11.44 2.05
CA LYS A 169 2.53 -12.53 2.80
C LYS A 169 1.22 -12.10 3.46
N LEU A 170 1.16 -10.92 4.09
CA LEU A 170 -0.09 -10.42 4.67
C LEU A 170 -1.21 -10.32 3.62
N ILE A 171 -0.91 -9.78 2.44
CA ILE A 171 -1.90 -9.61 1.37
C ILE A 171 -2.33 -10.98 0.82
N ALA A 172 -1.38 -11.88 0.56
CA ALA A 172 -1.65 -13.20 0.02
C ALA A 172 -2.43 -14.09 1.00
N ASP A 173 -2.03 -14.11 2.28
CA ASP A 173 -2.74 -14.86 3.32
C ASP A 173 -4.14 -14.29 3.52
N GLY A 174 -4.31 -12.96 3.58
CA GLY A 174 -5.62 -12.33 3.65
C GLY A 174 -6.52 -12.66 2.47
N ALA A 175 -5.96 -12.69 1.26
CA ALA A 175 -6.69 -13.09 0.06
C ALA A 175 -7.19 -14.55 0.15
N ALA A 176 -6.37 -15.45 0.68
CA ALA A 176 -6.75 -16.85 0.91
C ALA A 176 -7.78 -17.00 2.04
N GLU A 177 -7.58 -16.33 3.18
CA GLU A 177 -8.47 -16.32 4.34
C GLU A 177 -9.88 -15.83 4.00
N LEU A 178 -9.98 -14.84 3.11
CA LEU A 178 -11.24 -14.22 2.69
C LEU A 178 -11.85 -14.89 1.45
N GLY A 179 -11.21 -15.91 0.90
CA GLY A 179 -11.70 -16.61 -0.30
C GLY A 179 -11.78 -15.70 -1.53
N LEU A 180 -10.80 -14.80 -1.72
CA LEU A 180 -10.69 -14.06 -2.98
C LEU A 180 -10.45 -15.03 -4.16
N PRO A 181 -10.83 -14.67 -5.41
CA PRO A 181 -10.68 -15.57 -6.55
C PRO A 181 -9.26 -16.11 -6.74
N TYR A 182 -9.11 -17.41 -7.04
CA TYR A 182 -7.81 -18.07 -7.21
C TYR A 182 -6.97 -17.41 -8.30
N GLU A 183 -7.60 -16.95 -9.38
CA GLU A 183 -6.91 -16.18 -10.43
C GLU A 183 -6.19 -14.93 -9.88
N TYR A 184 -6.81 -14.26 -8.90
CA TYR A 184 -6.21 -13.10 -8.24
C TYR A 184 -5.12 -13.51 -7.23
N GLN A 185 -5.33 -14.60 -6.50
CA GLN A 185 -4.31 -15.15 -5.60
C GLN A 185 -3.05 -15.56 -6.37
N ASP A 186 -3.19 -16.22 -7.52
CA ASP A 186 -2.08 -16.57 -8.41
C ASP A 186 -1.30 -15.33 -8.89
N TYR A 187 -2.03 -14.26 -9.22
CA TYR A 187 -1.40 -12.97 -9.52
C TYR A 187 -0.56 -12.45 -8.34
N LEU A 188 -1.12 -12.42 -7.13
CA LEU A 188 -0.42 -11.97 -5.92
C LEU A 188 0.84 -12.80 -5.65
N HIS A 189 0.76 -14.13 -5.78
CA HIS A 189 1.89 -15.05 -5.64
C HIS A 189 2.96 -14.87 -6.73
N SER A 190 2.58 -14.32 -7.89
CA SER A 190 3.53 -14.06 -8.98
C SER A 190 4.41 -12.81 -8.75
N ILE A 191 4.06 -11.97 -7.78
CA ILE A 191 4.80 -10.76 -7.43
C ILE A 191 6.07 -11.15 -6.67
N ARG A 192 7.23 -10.78 -7.21
CA ARG A 192 8.52 -11.07 -6.56
C ARG A 192 8.76 -10.13 -5.38
N PRO A 193 9.01 -10.65 -4.17
CA PRO A 193 9.34 -9.81 -3.02
C PRO A 193 10.73 -9.17 -3.14
N PHE A 194 10.93 -8.08 -2.42
CA PHE A 194 12.25 -7.57 -2.08
C PHE A 194 12.99 -8.55 -1.17
N THR A 195 14.26 -8.80 -1.48
CA THR A 195 15.18 -9.62 -0.70
C THR A 195 16.55 -8.95 -0.69
N VAL A 196 17.21 -8.99 0.47
CA VAL A 196 18.61 -8.57 0.62
C VAL A 196 19.49 -9.71 0.12
N THR A 197 20.16 -9.52 -1.03
CA THR A 197 20.92 -10.58 -1.71
C THR A 197 22.42 -10.56 -1.38
N SER A 198 22.96 -9.44 -0.89
CA SER A 198 24.38 -9.29 -0.58
C SER A 198 24.69 -8.95 0.89
N ASN A 199 25.86 -9.36 1.37
CA ASN A 199 26.38 -8.95 2.68
C ASN A 199 26.53 -7.42 2.78
N LYS A 200 26.87 -6.78 1.66
CA LYS A 200 27.01 -5.33 1.55
C LYS A 200 25.68 -4.61 1.83
N GLN A 201 24.58 -5.07 1.22
CA GLN A 201 23.24 -4.57 1.52
C GLN A 201 22.82 -4.90 2.96
N ARG A 202 23.22 -6.04 3.54
CA ARG A 202 22.91 -6.39 4.93
C ARG A 202 23.58 -5.43 5.93
N VAL A 203 24.82 -5.03 5.69
CA VAL A 203 25.48 -3.97 6.47
C VAL A 203 24.75 -2.64 6.27
N GLY A 204 24.42 -2.28 5.04
CA GLY A 204 23.66 -1.07 4.72
C GLY A 204 22.30 -1.01 5.44
N GLN A 205 21.57 -2.12 5.45
CA GLN A 205 20.31 -2.30 6.18
C GLN A 205 20.50 -2.02 7.67
N TYR A 206 21.49 -2.67 8.30
CA TYR A 206 21.77 -2.49 9.72
C TYR A 206 22.10 -1.04 10.07
N VAL A 207 22.98 -0.40 9.29
CA VAL A 207 23.40 0.98 9.53
C VAL A 207 22.23 1.95 9.31
N LEU A 208 21.46 1.79 8.22
CA LEU A 208 20.32 2.65 7.92
C LEU A 208 19.26 2.55 9.01
N LEU A 209 18.90 1.33 9.42
CA LEU A 209 17.89 1.12 10.47
C LEU A 209 18.38 1.63 11.83
N SER A 210 19.65 1.44 12.18
CA SER A 210 20.19 1.94 13.46
C SER A 210 20.12 3.47 13.56
N VAL A 211 20.32 4.18 12.44
CA VAL A 211 20.26 5.64 12.40
C VAL A 211 18.82 6.15 12.37
N TRP A 212 17.98 5.58 11.48
CA TRP A 212 16.67 6.17 11.18
C TRP A 212 15.51 5.55 11.94
N LEU A 213 15.57 4.25 12.31
CA LEU A 213 14.45 3.58 12.94
C LEU A 213 14.04 4.22 14.28
N PRO A 214 14.96 4.63 15.18
CA PRO A 214 14.58 5.32 16.42
C PRO A 214 13.81 6.62 16.16
N ILE A 215 14.22 7.39 15.12
CA ILE A 215 13.56 8.65 14.74
C ILE A 215 12.18 8.37 14.15
N VAL A 216 12.06 7.36 13.28
CA VAL A 216 10.78 6.95 12.68
C VAL A 216 9.80 6.44 13.75
N VAL A 217 10.28 5.65 14.71
CA VAL A 217 9.48 5.19 15.85
C VAL A 217 8.99 6.38 16.68
N LEU A 218 9.87 7.35 16.96
CA LEU A 218 9.48 8.58 17.66
C LEU A 218 8.41 9.37 16.89
N VAL A 219 8.53 9.48 15.56
CA VAL A 219 7.50 10.11 14.71
C VAL A 219 6.16 9.40 14.88
N PHE A 220 6.12 8.07 14.79
CA PHE A 220 4.87 7.32 14.97
C PHE A 220 4.28 7.46 16.37
N MET A 221 5.10 7.54 17.41
CA MET A 221 4.63 7.82 18.77
C MET A 221 4.02 9.23 18.87
N MET A 222 4.67 10.23 18.29
CA MET A 222 4.15 11.60 18.31
C MET A 222 2.86 11.76 17.49
N ILE A 223 2.74 11.06 16.35
CA ILE A 223 1.49 11.04 15.56
C ILE A 223 0.32 10.65 16.46
N ARG A 224 0.46 9.55 17.20
CA ARG A 224 -0.58 9.08 18.14
C ARG A 224 -0.86 10.03 19.31
N MET A 225 0.08 10.89 19.68
CA MET A 225 -0.10 11.85 20.77
C MET A 225 -0.79 13.14 20.32
N PHE A 226 -0.65 13.51 19.04
CA PHE A 226 -1.13 14.79 18.51
C PHE A 226 -2.32 14.67 17.57
N GLU A 227 -2.72 13.44 17.25
CA GLU A 227 -3.92 13.14 16.47
C GLU A 227 -5.19 13.55 17.24
N ASP A 228 -6.11 14.25 16.55
CA ASP A 228 -7.40 14.62 17.12
C ASP A 228 -8.47 13.52 16.94
N GLU A 229 -9.68 13.76 17.45
CA GLU A 229 -10.80 12.81 17.37
C GLU A 229 -11.24 12.48 15.93
N ASP A 230 -10.91 13.35 14.96
CA ASP A 230 -11.18 13.17 13.53
C ASP A 230 -10.03 12.45 12.80
N GLY A 231 -8.96 12.06 13.52
CA GLY A 231 -7.76 11.44 12.94
C GLY A 231 -6.82 12.42 12.23
N ARG A 232 -6.96 13.73 12.48
CA ARG A 232 -6.17 14.78 11.81
C ARG A 232 -4.94 15.14 12.64
N LEU A 233 -3.84 15.39 11.94
CA LEU A 233 -2.59 15.84 12.54
C LEU A 233 -2.42 17.36 12.43
N PRO A 234 -1.86 18.03 13.46
CA PRO A 234 -1.41 19.41 13.34
C PRO A 234 -0.46 19.58 12.15
N GLN A 235 -0.60 20.68 11.42
CA GLN A 235 0.17 20.90 10.18
C GLN A 235 1.69 20.76 10.38
N TRP A 236 2.22 21.31 11.47
CA TRP A 236 3.66 21.22 11.79
C TRP A 236 4.12 19.77 11.96
N MET A 237 3.26 18.88 12.48
CA MET A 237 3.56 17.46 12.71
C MET A 237 3.50 16.67 11.39
N ALA A 238 2.54 16.99 10.51
CA ALA A 238 2.50 16.45 9.16
C ALA A 238 3.73 16.87 8.34
N GLU A 239 4.16 18.13 8.43
CA GLU A 239 5.37 18.63 7.76
C GLU A 239 6.64 17.99 8.34
N PHE A 240 6.75 17.87 9.66
CA PHE A 240 7.89 17.23 10.33
C PHE A 240 8.03 15.76 9.93
N SER A 241 6.95 14.98 10.01
CA SER A 241 6.96 13.57 9.59
C SER A 241 7.34 13.42 8.11
N GLY A 242 6.78 14.25 7.23
CA GLY A 242 7.16 14.30 5.82
C GLY A 242 8.64 14.64 5.60
N ALA A 243 9.20 15.57 6.37
CA ALA A 243 10.62 15.93 6.31
C ALA A 243 11.53 14.78 6.76
N VAL A 244 11.15 14.03 7.81
CA VAL A 244 11.89 12.84 8.27
C VAL A 244 11.93 11.78 7.17
N PHE A 245 10.79 11.42 6.58
CA PHE A 245 10.75 10.43 5.50
C PHE A 245 11.52 10.90 4.25
N LYS A 246 11.43 12.19 3.88
CA LYS A 246 12.29 12.78 2.83
C LYS A 246 13.77 12.60 3.19
N GLY A 247 14.16 12.87 4.44
CA GLY A 247 15.53 12.69 4.94
C GLY A 247 16.02 11.24 4.83
N VAL A 248 15.21 10.25 5.22
CA VAL A 248 15.52 8.82 5.05
C VAL A 248 15.87 8.53 3.59
N TRP A 249 14.98 8.89 2.67
CA TRP A 249 15.15 8.59 1.25
C TRP A 249 16.27 9.39 0.59
N SER A 250 16.45 10.67 0.94
CA SER A 250 17.58 11.48 0.47
C SER A 250 18.92 10.91 0.94
N SER A 251 19.03 10.48 2.20
CA SER A 251 20.25 9.83 2.69
C SER A 251 20.49 8.49 1.99
N TYR A 252 19.43 7.75 1.68
CA TYR A 252 19.52 6.51 0.94
C TYR A 252 20.03 6.75 -0.49
N ASP A 253 19.44 7.68 -1.23
CA ASP A 253 19.82 7.97 -2.61
C ASP A 253 21.24 8.53 -2.72
N ALA A 254 21.63 9.42 -1.81
CA ALA A 254 22.94 10.09 -1.85
C ALA A 254 24.09 9.23 -1.31
N PHE A 255 23.83 8.34 -0.34
CA PHE A 255 24.87 7.60 0.36
C PHE A 255 24.63 6.09 0.38
N PHE A 256 23.49 5.62 0.89
CA PHE A 256 23.35 4.18 1.12
C PHE A 256 23.26 3.35 -0.16
N LYS A 257 22.50 3.79 -1.16
CA LYS A 257 22.37 3.08 -2.43
C LYS A 257 23.72 2.97 -3.16
N PRO A 258 24.49 4.05 -3.36
CA PRO A 258 25.84 3.96 -3.93
C PRO A 258 26.80 3.09 -3.09
N MET A 259 26.76 3.25 -1.76
CA MET A 259 27.74 2.64 -0.87
C MET A 259 27.42 1.21 -0.47
N PHE A 260 26.15 0.79 -0.43
CA PHE A 260 25.71 -0.52 0.09
C PHE A 260 24.88 -1.34 -0.91
N GLY A 261 24.48 -0.75 -2.04
CA GLY A 261 23.66 -1.42 -3.06
C GLY A 261 22.17 -1.11 -2.93
N ASP A 262 21.36 -1.65 -3.83
CA ASP A 262 19.94 -1.29 -3.95
C ASP A 262 19.11 -1.84 -2.77
N GLY A 263 18.36 -0.97 -2.11
CA GLY A 263 17.44 -1.28 -1.01
C GLY A 263 15.97 -1.19 -1.40
N GLU A 264 15.66 -0.96 -2.68
CA GLU A 264 14.30 -0.91 -3.23
C GLU A 264 13.94 -2.16 -4.02
N ARG A 265 14.95 -2.83 -4.59
CA ARG A 265 14.78 -3.95 -5.49
C ARG A 265 15.90 -4.97 -5.32
N SER A 266 15.53 -6.25 -5.33
CA SER A 266 16.48 -7.35 -5.37
C SER A 266 17.25 -7.30 -6.69
N ILE A 267 18.58 -7.25 -6.60
CA ILE A 267 19.47 -7.40 -7.74
C ILE A 267 19.64 -8.91 -7.94
N ALA A 268 19.48 -9.40 -9.17
CA ALA A 268 19.79 -10.79 -9.49
C ALA A 268 21.31 -11.00 -9.36
N ASP A 269 21.71 -12.12 -8.76
CA ASP A 269 23.11 -12.55 -8.73
C ASP A 269 23.70 -12.70 -10.15
#